data_AF-A0A0D0LNR7-F1
#
_entry.id   AF-A0A0D0LNR7-F1
#
_cell.length_a   1.000
_cell.length_b   1.000
_cell.length_c   1.000
_cell.angle_alpha   90.00
_cell.angle_beta   90.00
_cell.angle_gamma   90.00
#
_symmetry.space_group_name_H-M   'P 1'
#
loop_
_entity.id
_entity.type
_entity.pdbx_description
1 polymer ?
#
loop_
_entity_poly.entity_id
_entity_poly.type
_entity_poly.pdbx_seq_one_letter_code
_entity_poly.pdbx_strand_id
1 'polypeptide(L)'
;MPTRTHKDEDTAVSASDVVLVVFDGVEVLDAAGPASVFSKAEQVRPGTYRLHIASPGGGTVSTNGGLQFSGTLTLQQLPAAIDTLIVAGGDEPAVRQAIVEHRIGAWLE
;
A
#
# COMPACT_ATOMS: atom_id res chain seq x y z
N MET A 1 44.56 -11.19 -20.36
CA MET A 1 43.26 -11.50 -19.73
C MET A 1 42.23 -10.59 -20.36
N PRO A 2 41.33 -11.06 -21.25
CA PRO A 2 40.37 -10.17 -21.89
C PRO A 2 39.22 -9.87 -20.93
N THR A 3 38.94 -8.59 -20.77
CA THR A 3 37.85 -7.99 -20.01
C THR A 3 36.49 -8.44 -20.58
N ARG A 4 35.67 -9.12 -19.76
CA ARG A 4 34.26 -9.33 -20.09
C ARG A 4 33.50 -8.04 -19.81
N THR A 5 33.36 -7.22 -20.84
CA THR A 5 32.36 -6.16 -20.89
C THR A 5 31.01 -6.83 -21.11
N HIS A 6 30.27 -7.13 -20.04
CA HIS A 6 28.86 -7.46 -20.17
C HIS A 6 28.04 -6.17 -20.11
N LYS A 7 27.45 -5.91 -21.27
CA LYS A 7 26.37 -4.99 -21.57
C LYS A 7 25.16 -5.32 -20.67
N ASP A 8 25.13 -4.72 -19.50
CA ASP A 8 23.90 -4.55 -18.74
C ASP A 8 23.53 -3.07 -18.92
N GLU A 9 22.89 -2.79 -20.06
CA GLU A 9 22.13 -1.56 -20.22
C GLU A 9 21.12 -1.53 -19.08
N ASP A 10 21.32 -0.53 -18.22
CA ASP A 10 20.50 -0.10 -17.12
C ASP A 10 19.03 0.09 -17.56
N THR A 11 18.26 -0.99 -17.64
CA THR A 11 16.82 -0.87 -17.42
C THR A 11 16.68 -0.47 -15.96
N ALA A 12 16.68 0.83 -15.71
CA ALA A 12 16.32 1.38 -14.42
C ALA A 12 14.93 0.82 -14.09
N VAL A 13 14.89 -0.20 -13.23
CA VAL A 13 13.64 -0.76 -12.75
C VAL A 13 13.03 0.35 -11.90
N SER A 14 11.92 0.92 -12.36
CA SER A 14 11.17 1.91 -11.61
C SER A 14 10.73 1.29 -10.28
N ALA A 15 10.74 2.10 -9.21
CA ALA A 15 10.28 1.67 -7.89
C ALA A 15 8.91 1.00 -7.99
N SER A 16 8.74 -0.15 -7.31
CA SER A 16 7.46 -0.85 -7.32
C SER A 16 6.41 -0.09 -6.52
N ASP A 17 5.26 0.16 -7.12
CA ASP A 17 4.12 0.83 -6.50
C ASP A 17 3.35 -0.17 -5.62
N VAL A 18 3.43 0.03 -4.31
CA VAL A 18 2.79 -0.79 -3.29
C VAL A 18 1.65 0.00 -2.66
N VAL A 19 0.43 -0.52 -2.73
CA VAL A 19 -0.73 0.11 -2.13
C VAL A 19 -1.16 -0.68 -0.90
N LEU A 20 -1.25 0.01 0.24
CA LEU A 20 -1.84 -0.50 1.47
C LEU A 20 -3.19 0.17 1.70
N VAL A 21 -4.27 -0.59 1.58
CA VAL A 21 -5.64 -0.13 1.80
C VAL A 21 -6.03 -0.31 3.25
N VAL A 22 -6.47 0.78 3.87
CA VAL A 22 -7.02 0.85 5.23
C VAL A 22 -8.44 1.44 5.18
N PHE A 23 -9.24 1.17 6.20
CA PHE A 23 -10.63 1.62 6.33
C PHE A 23 -10.98 1.78 7.81
N ASP A 24 -12.09 2.45 8.10
CA ASP A 24 -12.52 2.63 9.49
C ASP A 24 -12.79 1.26 10.15
N GLY A 25 -12.22 1.05 11.34
CA GLY A 25 -12.26 -0.24 12.04
C GLY A 25 -11.15 -1.23 11.63
N VAL A 26 -10.18 -0.81 10.80
CA VAL A 26 -8.98 -1.60 10.48
C VAL A 26 -8.21 -2.00 11.74
N GLU A 27 -7.66 -3.20 11.73
CA GLU A 27 -6.72 -3.67 12.75
C GLU A 27 -5.37 -2.99 12.55
N VAL A 28 -4.87 -2.29 13.58
CA VAL A 28 -3.69 -1.44 13.42
C VAL A 28 -2.43 -2.23 13.06
N LEU A 29 -2.29 -3.45 13.58
CA LEU A 29 -1.11 -4.28 13.34
C LEU A 29 -1.06 -4.81 11.90
N ASP A 30 -2.22 -5.08 11.31
CA ASP A 30 -2.34 -5.53 9.93
C ASP A 30 -1.91 -4.45 8.94
N ALA A 31 -2.09 -3.18 9.29
CA ALA A 31 -1.59 -2.04 8.51
C ALA A 31 -0.12 -1.69 8.84
N ALA A 32 0.22 -1.63 10.13
CA ALA A 32 1.53 -1.17 10.59
C ALA A 32 2.66 -2.14 10.20
N GLY A 33 2.40 -3.44 10.16
CA GLY A 33 3.37 -4.46 9.78
C GLY A 33 3.90 -4.25 8.35
N PRO A 34 3.06 -4.35 7.31
CA PRO A 34 3.46 -4.08 5.94
C PRO A 34 4.06 -2.68 5.76
N ALA A 35 3.45 -1.64 6.33
CA ALA A 35 3.96 -0.27 6.20
C ALA A 35 5.40 -0.13 6.70
N SER A 36 5.72 -0.75 7.84
CA SER A 36 7.06 -0.74 8.41
C SER A 36 8.06 -1.51 7.54
N VAL A 37 7.65 -2.67 6.99
CA VAL A 37 8.50 -3.48 6.12
C VAL A 37 8.88 -2.73 4.84
N PHE A 38 7.90 -2.16 4.12
CA PHE A 38 8.19 -1.46 2.87
C PHE A 38 8.96 -0.18 3.08
N SER A 39 8.64 0.59 4.13
CA SER A 39 9.42 1.78 4.50
C SER A 39 10.87 1.41 4.81
N LYS A 40 11.10 0.33 5.55
CA LYS A 40 12.46 -0.13 5.86
C LYS A 40 13.21 -0.64 4.63
N ALA A 41 12.53 -1.37 3.75
CA ALA A 41 13.11 -1.87 2.52
C ALA A 41 13.56 -0.73 1.59
N GLU A 42 12.72 0.30 1.44
CA GLU A 42 13.06 1.51 0.67
C GLU A 42 14.26 2.27 1.30
N GLN A 43 14.34 2.35 2.62
CA GLN A 43 15.52 2.94 3.29
C GLN A 43 16.81 2.15 3.05
N VAL A 44 16.72 0.81 2.97
CA VAL A 44 17.87 -0.07 2.73
C VAL A 44 18.32 -0.01 1.27
N ARG A 45 17.39 0.13 0.33
CA ARG A 45 17.67 0.28 -1.10
C ARG A 45 16.72 1.33 -1.69
N PRO A 46 17.14 2.61 -1.74
CA PRO A 46 16.32 3.68 -2.29
C PRO A 46 15.94 3.43 -3.75
N GLY A 47 14.70 3.78 -4.10
CA GLY A 47 14.12 3.56 -5.42
C GLY A 47 13.56 2.17 -5.65
N THR A 48 13.41 1.34 -4.61
CA THR A 48 12.86 -0.03 -4.75
C THR A 48 11.36 -0.06 -4.55
N TYR A 49 10.82 0.71 -3.59
CA TYR A 49 9.40 0.68 -3.26
C TYR A 49 8.83 2.09 -3.06
N ARG A 50 7.65 2.31 -3.63
CA ARG A 50 6.81 3.47 -3.34
C ARG A 50 5.55 2.99 -2.63
N LEU A 51 5.49 3.24 -1.32
CA LEU A 51 4.33 2.88 -0.50
C LEU A 51 3.27 3.98 -0.55
N HIS A 52 2.06 3.61 -0.95
CA HIS A 52 0.85 4.43 -0.91
C HIS A 52 -0.09 3.88 0.15
N ILE A 53 -0.52 4.71 1.10
CA ILE A 53 -1.56 4.33 2.06
C ILE A 53 -2.86 4.96 1.58
N ALA A 54 -3.84 4.12 1.27
CA ALA A 54 -5.11 4.55 0.72
C ALA A 54 -6.29 4.09 1.56
N SER A 55 -7.39 4.82 1.43
CA SER A 55 -8.68 4.45 1.98
C SER A 55 -9.79 4.82 1.00
N PRO A 56 -10.99 4.27 1.15
CA PRO A 56 -12.09 4.57 0.22
C PRO A 56 -12.41 6.06 0.10
N GLY A 57 -12.42 6.78 1.22
CA GLY A 57 -12.73 8.21 1.27
C GLY A 57 -11.50 9.13 1.30
N GLY A 58 -10.29 8.57 1.42
CA GLY A 58 -9.09 9.33 1.73
C GLY A 58 -9.15 9.97 3.13
N GLY A 59 -8.15 10.80 3.45
CA GLY A 59 -8.13 11.56 4.71
C GLY A 59 -7.78 10.71 5.93
N THR A 60 -8.51 10.90 7.03
CA THR A 60 -8.24 10.24 8.30
C THR A 60 -9.07 8.96 8.45
N VAL A 61 -8.42 7.89 8.88
CA VAL A 61 -9.04 6.58 9.14
C VAL A 61 -8.84 6.21 10.60
N SER A 62 -9.91 5.81 11.28
CA SER A 62 -9.86 5.38 12.68
C SER A 62 -9.71 3.87 12.79
N THR A 63 -8.73 3.39 13.56
CA THR A 63 -8.53 1.96 13.80
C THR A 63 -9.41 1.45 14.93
N ASN A 64 -9.63 0.14 14.99
CA ASN A 64 -10.34 -0.50 16.10
C ASN A 64 -9.62 -0.35 17.45
N GLY A 65 -8.31 -0.09 17.43
CA GLY A 65 -7.44 0.12 18.60
C GLY A 65 -7.37 1.57 19.08
N GLY A 66 -8.17 2.48 18.53
CA GLY A 66 -8.22 3.90 18.94
C GLY A 66 -7.09 4.77 18.40
N LEU A 67 -6.29 4.26 17.47
CA LEU A 67 -5.29 5.03 16.72
C LEU A 67 -5.91 5.57 15.42
N GLN A 68 -5.22 6.54 14.80
CA GLN A 68 -5.67 7.12 13.54
C GLN A 68 -4.54 7.14 12.51
N PHE A 69 -4.85 6.72 11.29
CA PHE A 69 -4.03 7.00 10.12
C PHE A 69 -4.50 8.33 9.53
N SER A 70 -3.58 9.25 9.25
CA SER A 70 -3.92 10.54 8.64
C SER A 70 -3.35 10.63 7.23
N GLY A 71 -3.98 11.43 6.38
CA GLY A 71 -3.48 11.72 5.03
C GLY A 71 -3.53 10.53 4.07
N THR A 72 -4.46 9.59 4.27
CA THR A 72 -4.66 8.49 3.32
C THR A 72 -5.15 9.03 1.97
N LEU A 73 -4.67 8.42 0.89
CA LEU A 73 -5.13 8.74 -0.46
C LEU A 73 -6.52 8.13 -0.70
N THR A 74 -7.35 8.81 -1.47
CA THR A 74 -8.54 8.17 -2.06
C THR A 74 -8.09 7.13 -3.08
N LEU A 75 -8.92 6.12 -3.35
CA LEU A 75 -8.61 5.11 -4.38
C LEU A 75 -8.41 5.72 -5.79
N GLN A 76 -9.01 6.88 -6.07
CA GLN A 76 -8.87 7.59 -7.34
C GLN A 76 -7.55 8.39 -7.46
N GLN A 77 -6.84 8.60 -6.35
CA GLN A 77 -5.54 9.28 -6.33
C GLN A 77 -4.36 8.30 -6.46
N LEU A 78 -4.63 7.00 -6.50
CA LEU A 78 -3.61 5.97 -6.66
C LEU A 78 -2.99 6.00 -8.07
N PRO A 79 -1.74 5.51 -8.21
CA PRO A 79 -1.11 5.36 -9.52
C PRO A 79 -1.93 4.40 -10.40
N ALA A 80 -1.86 4.61 -11.72
CA ALA A 80 -2.58 3.79 -12.69
C ALA A 80 -2.07 2.34 -12.74
N ALA A 81 -0.80 2.12 -12.43
CA ALA A 81 -0.20 0.80 -12.30
C ALA A 81 0.16 0.54 -10.83
N ILE A 82 -0.25 -0.62 -10.33
CA ILE A 82 0.02 -1.08 -8.97
C ILE A 82 0.69 -2.44 -9.08
N ASP A 83 1.91 -2.57 -8.54
CA ASP A 83 2.65 -3.84 -8.56
C ASP A 83 2.23 -4.76 -7.43
N THR A 84 1.80 -4.19 -6.30
CA THR A 84 1.34 -4.95 -5.14
C THR A 84 0.24 -4.20 -4.42
N LEU A 85 -0.84 -4.91 -4.15
CA LEU A 85 -1.95 -4.41 -3.35
C LEU A 85 -2.11 -5.24 -2.09
N ILE A 86 -2.21 -4.57 -0.96
CA ILE A 86 -2.42 -5.16 0.35
C ILE A 86 -3.66 -4.49 0.94
N VAL A 87 -4.65 -5.29 1.32
CA VAL A 87 -5.82 -4.81 2.06
C VAL A 87 -5.64 -5.25 3.51
N ALA A 88 -5.55 -4.28 4.42
CA ALA A 88 -5.41 -4.58 5.84
C ALA A 88 -6.68 -5.26 6.37
N GLY A 89 -6.53 -6.16 7.34
CA GLY A 89 -7.64 -6.79 8.03
C GLY A 89 -8.29 -5.88 9.07
N GLY A 90 -9.35 -6.37 9.66
CA GLY A 90 -10.13 -5.69 10.70
C GLY A 90 -11.17 -6.65 11.25
N ASP A 91 -12.03 -6.15 12.13
CA ASP A 91 -13.17 -6.96 12.57
C ASP A 91 -14.16 -7.23 11.41
N GLU A 92 -14.95 -8.30 11.54
CA GLU A 92 -15.88 -8.72 10.47
C GLU A 92 -16.86 -7.61 10.04
N PRO A 93 -17.46 -6.82 10.96
CA PRO A 93 -18.30 -5.69 10.57
C PRO A 93 -17.57 -4.64 9.73
N ALA A 94 -16.37 -4.21 10.12
CA ALA A 94 -15.60 -3.21 9.40
C ALA A 94 -15.18 -3.71 8.02
N VAL A 95 -14.67 -4.94 7.93
CA VAL A 95 -14.28 -5.56 6.64
C VAL A 95 -15.50 -5.65 5.71
N ARG A 96 -16.64 -6.10 6.23
CA ARG A 96 -17.89 -6.18 5.45
C ARG A 96 -18.32 -4.81 4.95
N GLN A 97 -18.28 -3.79 5.81
CA GLN A 97 -18.63 -2.42 5.46
C GLN A 97 -17.70 -1.87 4.36
N ALA A 98 -16.40 -2.12 4.47
CA ALA A 98 -15.40 -1.73 3.49
C ALA A 98 -15.63 -2.39 2.11
N ILE A 99 -16.11 -3.64 2.09
CA ILE A 99 -16.44 -4.34 0.84
C ILE A 99 -17.76 -3.84 0.24
N VAL A 100 -18.82 -3.71 1.06
CA VAL A 100 -20.19 -3.44 0.60
C VAL A 100 -20.43 -1.96 0.30
N GLU A 101 -20.04 -1.07 1.21
CA GLU A 101 -20.36 0.35 1.15
C GLU A 101 -19.32 1.15 0.38
N HIS A 102 -18.06 0.78 0.57
CA HIS A 102 -16.92 1.48 0.00
C HIS A 102 -16.44 0.89 -1.33
N ARG A 103 -17.12 -0.17 -1.80
CA ARG A 103 -16.88 -0.82 -3.08
C ARG A 103 -15.42 -1.19 -3.31
N ILE A 104 -14.64 -1.47 -2.26
CA ILE A 104 -13.26 -1.94 -2.42
C ILE A 104 -13.27 -3.15 -3.37
N GLY A 105 -14.22 -4.09 -3.21
CA GLY A 105 -14.39 -5.22 -4.12
C GLY A 105 -14.53 -4.82 -5.60
N ALA A 106 -15.32 -3.79 -5.91
CA ALA A 106 -15.52 -3.35 -7.29
C ALA A 106 -14.34 -2.54 -7.85
N TRP A 107 -13.44 -2.04 -6.99
CA TRP A 107 -12.20 -1.41 -7.43
C TRP A 107 -11.10 -2.44 -7.72
N LEU A 108 -11.24 -3.66 -7.22
CA LEU A 108 -10.27 -4.76 -7.42
C LEU A 108 -10.49 -5.54 -8.73
N GLU A 109 -11.66 -5.42 -9.35
CA GLU A 109 -12.04 -6.07 -10.62
C GLU A 109 -11.68 -5.22 -11.84
#